data_AF-A0A940FFB7-F1
#
_entry.id   AF-A0A940FFB7-F1
#
_cell.length_a   1.000
_cell.length_b   1.000
_cell.length_c   1.000
_cell.angle_alpha   90.00
_cell.angle_beta   90.00
_cell.angle_gamma   90.00
#
_symmetry.space_group_name_H-M   'P 1'
#
loop_
_entity.id
_entity.type
_entity.pdbx_description
1 polymer ?
#
loop_
_entity_poly.entity_id
_entity_poly.type
_entity_poly.pdbx_seq_one_letter_code
_entity_poly.pdbx_strand_id
1 'polypeptide(L)'
;MAKFKYSLAGSTKINTLSKGTLPLTGAIDATLNIKTGDYTATTVLNDTQGRLTALGFLPVTVGVGFVPSGPTTGKLDDDQLTANLKLRIKVKSVKAFGVIPLAGGNNCQTKQLSDIALKSTDSFDPTGTGGSLGGTYKISDLNGCGPLNGLVSPLTAGGGNTISVKLTPAA
;
A
#
# COMPACT_ATOMS: atom_id res chain seq x y z
N MET A 1 -0.50 25.97 -10.66
CA MET A 1 -0.66 24.63 -10.05
C MET A 1 -2.14 24.32 -10.01
N ALA A 2 -2.54 23.12 -10.45
CA ALA A 2 -3.92 22.65 -10.39
C ALA A 2 -4.07 21.65 -9.24
N LYS A 3 -5.22 21.67 -8.56
CA LYS A 3 -5.51 20.76 -7.45
C LYS A 3 -6.55 19.73 -7.89
N PHE A 4 -6.35 18.48 -7.48
CA PHE A 4 -7.21 17.37 -7.80
C PHE A 4 -7.44 16.50 -6.57
N LYS A 5 -8.62 15.92 -6.47
CA LYS A 5 -8.94 14.93 -5.45
C LYS A 5 -9.23 13.60 -6.12
N TYR A 6 -8.73 12.53 -5.55
CA TYR A 6 -9.00 11.17 -6.03
C TYR A 6 -9.41 10.27 -4.88
N SER A 7 -10.38 9.39 -5.17
CA SER A 7 -10.55 8.16 -4.42
C SER A 7 -9.56 7.11 -4.95
N LEU A 8 -9.00 6.32 -4.04
CA LEU A 8 -8.13 5.20 -4.37
C LEU A 8 -8.86 3.90 -4.03
N ALA A 9 -8.86 2.96 -4.97
CA ALA A 9 -9.34 1.59 -4.75
C ALA A 9 -8.45 0.59 -5.48
N GLY A 10 -8.20 -0.57 -4.87
CA GLY A 10 -7.40 -1.61 -5.51
C GLY A 10 -7.02 -2.72 -4.56
N SER A 11 -5.85 -3.33 -4.79
CA SER A 11 -5.33 -4.37 -3.89
C SER A 11 -3.81 -4.47 -3.92
N THR A 12 -3.27 -5.13 -2.91
CA THR A 12 -1.87 -5.53 -2.85
C THR A 12 -1.73 -7.04 -2.63
N LYS A 13 -0.67 -7.61 -3.18
CA LYS A 13 -0.27 -9.01 -2.99
C LYS A 13 1.08 -9.03 -2.28
N ILE A 14 1.13 -9.79 -1.20
CA ILE A 14 2.36 -10.03 -0.44
C ILE A 14 3.02 -11.28 -1.01
N ASN A 15 4.26 -11.14 -1.51
CA ASN A 15 4.90 -12.19 -2.31
C ASN A 15 5.19 -13.47 -1.52
N THR A 16 5.49 -13.32 -0.22
CA THR A 16 5.75 -14.44 0.69
C THR A 16 4.48 -15.23 1.03
N LEU A 17 3.29 -14.71 0.72
CA LEU A 17 2.03 -15.37 0.95
C LEU A 17 1.57 -16.08 -0.31
N SER A 18 1.27 -17.37 -0.16
CA SER A 18 0.95 -18.27 -1.26
C SER A 18 -0.36 -17.92 -1.99
N LYS A 19 -1.34 -17.34 -1.28
CA LYS A 19 -2.67 -16.99 -1.82
C LYS A 19 -3.27 -15.78 -1.13
N GLY A 20 -4.14 -15.09 -1.88
CA GLY A 20 -4.95 -13.97 -1.43
C GLY A 20 -4.33 -12.60 -1.74
N THR A 21 -5.15 -11.56 -1.59
CA THR A 21 -4.76 -10.15 -1.70
C THR A 21 -5.35 -9.37 -0.53
N LEU A 22 -4.77 -8.21 -0.24
CA LEU A 22 -5.34 -7.24 0.69
C LEU A 22 -5.99 -6.13 -0.13
N PRO A 23 -7.29 -5.84 0.04
CA PRO A 23 -7.91 -4.72 -0.63
C PRO A 23 -7.29 -3.41 -0.11
N LEU A 24 -7.23 -2.40 -0.96
CA LEU A 24 -6.75 -1.07 -0.59
C LEU A 24 -7.83 -0.06 -0.94
N THR A 25 -8.08 0.86 0.00
CA THR A 25 -8.91 2.04 -0.24
C THR A 25 -8.24 3.25 0.37
N GLY A 26 -8.55 4.43 -0.15
CA GLY A 26 -7.96 5.66 0.34
C GLY A 26 -8.45 6.91 -0.37
N ALA A 27 -7.81 8.01 -0.03
CA ALA A 27 -8.03 9.33 -0.61
C ALA A 27 -6.69 9.99 -0.94
N ILE A 28 -6.69 10.79 -2.00
CA ILE A 28 -5.51 11.53 -2.46
C ILE A 28 -5.91 12.97 -2.74
N ASP A 29 -5.23 13.91 -2.10
CA ASP A 29 -5.28 15.33 -2.42
C ASP A 29 -3.99 15.70 -3.17
N ALA A 30 -4.09 15.87 -4.49
CA ALA A 30 -2.97 16.10 -5.38
C ALA A 30 -2.86 17.56 -5.84
N THR A 31 -1.63 17.97 -6.09
CA THR A 31 -1.27 19.22 -6.76
C THR A 31 -0.37 18.89 -7.95
N LEU A 32 -0.77 19.34 -9.14
CA LEU A 32 -0.02 19.16 -10.38
C LEU A 32 0.47 20.51 -10.90
N ASN A 33 1.74 20.57 -11.26
CA ASN A 33 2.27 21.66 -12.06
C ASN A 33 2.06 21.34 -13.55
N ILE A 34 1.01 21.92 -14.15
CA ILE A 34 0.66 21.70 -15.56
C ILE A 34 1.76 22.07 -16.56
N LYS A 35 2.77 22.86 -16.17
CA LYS A 35 3.87 23.24 -17.06
C LYS A 35 5.03 22.24 -17.02
N THR A 36 5.34 21.69 -15.84
CA THR A 36 6.51 20.83 -15.63
C THR A 36 6.15 19.36 -15.48
N GLY A 37 4.88 19.05 -15.25
CA GLY A 37 4.39 17.72 -14.91
C GLY A 37 4.60 17.33 -13.45
N ASP A 38 5.21 18.19 -12.63
CA ASP A 38 5.53 17.84 -11.23
C ASP A 38 4.25 17.56 -10.43
N TYR A 39 4.22 16.39 -9.81
CA TYR A 39 3.11 15.90 -9.04
C TYR A 39 3.49 15.80 -7.57
N THR A 40 2.69 16.38 -6.69
CA THR A 40 2.78 16.17 -5.24
C THR A 40 1.40 15.86 -4.69
N ALA A 41 1.32 14.99 -3.70
CA ALA A 41 0.04 14.66 -3.09
C ALA A 41 0.13 14.28 -1.62
N THR A 42 -0.91 14.61 -0.89
CA THR A 42 -1.19 14.00 0.42
C THR A 42 -1.99 12.73 0.16
N THR A 43 -1.46 11.60 0.59
CA THR A 43 -2.10 10.28 0.41
C THR A 43 -2.56 9.75 1.75
N VAL A 44 -3.82 9.34 1.85
CA VAL A 44 -4.36 8.61 2.99
C VAL A 44 -4.78 7.24 2.50
N LEU A 45 -4.26 6.19 3.16
CA LEU A 45 -4.71 4.82 2.96
C LEU A 45 -5.47 4.37 4.20
N ASN A 46 -6.66 3.82 3.98
CA ASN A 46 -7.47 3.28 5.06
C ASN A 46 -6.86 1.97 5.56
N ASP A 47 -7.16 1.64 6.82
CA ASP A 47 -6.86 0.31 7.31
C ASP A 47 -7.58 -0.74 6.46
N THR A 48 -6.93 -1.90 6.33
CA THR A 48 -7.46 -3.01 5.56
C THR A 48 -7.34 -4.32 6.32
N GLN A 49 -8.19 -5.26 5.96
CA GLN A 49 -8.11 -6.63 6.42
C GLN A 49 -8.30 -7.58 5.24
N GLY A 50 -7.60 -8.72 5.28
CA GLY A 50 -7.81 -9.78 4.31
C GLY A 50 -7.45 -11.14 4.84
N ARG A 51 -7.99 -12.16 4.18
CA ARG A 51 -7.70 -13.56 4.42
C ARG A 51 -6.69 -14.04 3.39
N LEU A 52 -5.57 -14.55 3.86
CA LEU A 52 -4.40 -14.92 3.09
C LEU A 52 -4.00 -16.36 3.45
N THR A 53 -3.04 -16.93 2.72
CA THR A 53 -2.49 -18.26 3.04
C THR A 53 -0.97 -18.19 3.16
N ALA A 54 -0.47 -18.46 4.36
CA ALA A 54 0.95 -18.60 4.67
C ALA A 54 1.39 -20.06 4.49
N LEU A 55 2.67 -20.29 4.17
CA LEU A 55 3.28 -21.63 4.08
C LEU A 55 2.55 -22.63 3.15
N GLY A 56 1.75 -22.14 2.21
CA GLY A 56 0.98 -22.97 1.26
C GLY A 56 -0.32 -23.57 1.81
N PHE A 57 -0.48 -23.70 3.12
CA PHE A 57 -1.65 -24.36 3.73
C PHE A 57 -2.29 -23.62 4.91
N LEU A 58 -1.58 -22.69 5.56
CA LEU A 58 -2.03 -22.05 6.79
C LEU A 58 -2.89 -20.82 6.49
N PRO A 59 -4.21 -20.84 6.77
CA PRO A 59 -5.05 -19.67 6.57
C PRO A 59 -4.75 -18.64 7.65
N VAL A 60 -4.48 -17.40 7.24
CA VAL A 60 -4.21 -16.28 8.15
C VAL A 60 -5.12 -15.09 7.81
N THR A 61 -5.68 -14.46 8.81
CA THR A 61 -6.39 -13.18 8.67
C THR A 61 -5.49 -12.08 9.19
N VAL A 62 -5.20 -11.10 8.35
CA VAL A 62 -4.28 -10.00 8.69
C VAL A 62 -5.01 -8.68 8.59
N GLY A 63 -4.94 -7.88 9.65
CA GLY A 63 -5.35 -6.47 9.67
C GLY A 63 -4.13 -5.56 9.62
N VAL A 64 -4.10 -4.63 8.67
CA VAL A 64 -2.97 -3.75 8.38
C VAL A 64 -3.43 -2.31 8.38
N GLY A 65 -2.60 -1.42 8.93
CA GLY A 65 -2.73 0.02 8.79
C GLY A 65 -1.51 0.64 8.12
N PHE A 66 -1.69 1.84 7.61
CA PHE A 66 -0.66 2.55 6.85
C PHE A 66 -0.45 3.95 7.43
N VAL A 67 0.80 4.35 7.58
CA VAL A 67 1.17 5.70 8.03
C VAL A 67 2.13 6.30 7.00
N PRO A 68 1.64 7.17 6.11
CA PRO A 68 2.49 7.91 5.17
C PRO A 68 3.60 8.69 5.89
N SER A 69 4.76 8.81 5.24
CA SER A 69 5.93 9.53 5.73
C SER A 69 6.30 10.64 4.76
N GLY A 70 5.56 11.74 4.83
CA GLY A 70 5.68 12.88 3.92
C GLY A 70 4.74 12.77 2.71
N PRO A 71 4.80 13.77 1.80
CA PRO A 71 3.98 13.78 0.60
C PRO A 71 4.42 12.70 -0.39
N THR A 72 3.46 12.16 -1.13
CA THR A 72 3.72 11.41 -2.36
C THR A 72 4.25 12.37 -3.41
N THR A 73 5.35 12.03 -4.07
CA THR A 73 5.97 12.85 -5.11
C THR A 73 6.06 12.11 -6.42
N GLY A 74 5.97 12.80 -7.54
CA GLY A 74 5.89 12.15 -8.83
C GLY A 74 6.00 13.11 -10.01
N LYS A 75 5.78 12.57 -11.20
CA LYS A 75 5.73 13.33 -12.44
C LYS A 75 4.69 12.74 -13.38
N LEU A 76 3.86 13.60 -13.97
CA LEU A 76 3.03 13.29 -15.12
C LEU A 76 3.77 13.72 -16.38
N ASP A 77 4.06 12.77 -17.26
CA ASP A 77 4.80 12.98 -18.51
C ASP A 77 4.13 12.16 -19.61
N ASP A 78 3.71 12.78 -20.71
CA ASP A 78 2.94 12.13 -21.79
C ASP A 78 1.81 11.22 -21.29
N ASP A 79 0.91 11.78 -20.46
CA ASP A 79 -0.21 11.07 -19.81
C ASP A 79 0.20 9.87 -18.94
N GLN A 80 1.49 9.73 -18.60
CA GLN A 80 1.98 8.66 -17.73
C GLN A 80 2.40 9.23 -16.38
N LEU A 81 1.64 8.89 -15.35
CA LEU A 81 1.95 9.27 -13.98
C LEU A 81 2.95 8.29 -13.37
N THR A 82 4.04 8.85 -12.84
CA THR A 82 4.91 8.17 -11.89
C THR A 82 4.70 8.79 -10.51
N ALA A 83 4.68 7.97 -9.47
CA ALA A 83 4.50 8.43 -8.10
C ALA A 83 5.33 7.57 -7.14
N ASN A 84 5.85 8.21 -6.10
CA ASN A 84 6.63 7.59 -5.05
C ASN A 84 5.97 7.89 -3.71
N LEU A 85 5.50 6.84 -3.04
CA LEU A 85 4.87 6.92 -1.72
C LEU A 85 5.76 6.21 -0.69
N LYS A 86 6.16 6.94 0.34
CA LYS A 86 6.85 6.37 1.50
C LYS A 86 5.88 6.21 2.65
N LEU A 87 5.80 5.01 3.21
CA LEU A 87 4.91 4.75 4.35
C LEU A 87 5.48 3.72 5.31
N ARG A 88 5.00 3.78 6.55
CA ARG A 88 5.18 2.73 7.55
C ARG A 88 3.95 1.83 7.54
N ILE A 89 4.19 0.54 7.39
CA ILE A 89 3.15 -0.48 7.50
C ILE A 89 3.06 -0.91 8.97
N LYS A 90 1.85 -0.89 9.53
CA LYS A 90 1.53 -1.36 10.87
C LYS A 90 0.67 -2.61 10.77
N VAL A 91 1.07 -3.68 11.46
CA VAL A 91 0.30 -4.92 11.51
C VAL A 91 -0.55 -4.88 12.78
N LYS A 92 -1.83 -4.57 12.62
CA LYS A 92 -2.76 -4.39 13.74
C LYS A 92 -3.16 -5.73 14.35
N SER A 93 -3.38 -6.73 13.50
CA SER A 93 -3.74 -8.08 13.94
C SER A 93 -3.31 -9.15 12.93
N VAL A 94 -2.98 -10.33 13.44
CA VAL A 94 -2.72 -11.55 12.69
C VAL A 94 -3.40 -12.68 13.43
N LYS A 95 -4.28 -13.42 12.75
CA LYS A 95 -4.97 -14.58 13.32
C LYS A 95 -4.78 -15.81 12.43
N ALA A 96 -4.35 -16.93 13.00
CA ALA A 96 -4.37 -18.23 12.33
C ALA A 96 -5.78 -18.83 12.36
N PHE A 97 -6.16 -19.50 11.27
CA PHE A 97 -7.48 -20.14 11.12
C PHE A 97 -8.65 -19.17 11.40
N GLY A 98 -8.41 -17.86 11.24
CA GLY A 98 -9.37 -16.80 11.52
C GLY A 98 -9.58 -16.45 13.00
N VAL A 99 -9.15 -17.29 13.94
CA VAL A 99 -9.53 -17.17 15.36
C VAL A 99 -8.35 -17.14 16.33
N ILE A 100 -7.22 -17.79 16.03
CA ILE A 100 -6.09 -17.91 16.96
C ILE A 100 -5.17 -16.69 16.79
N PRO A 101 -5.05 -15.78 17.77
CA PRO A 101 -4.19 -14.60 17.64
C PRO A 101 -2.72 -15.03 17.59
N LEU A 102 -2.02 -14.65 16.51
CA LEU A 102 -0.58 -14.88 16.35
C LEU A 102 0.23 -13.65 16.71
N ALA A 103 -0.19 -12.48 16.24
CA ALA A 103 0.53 -11.24 16.48
C ALA A 103 -0.42 -10.05 16.31
N GLY A 104 0.02 -8.89 16.77
CA GLY A 104 -0.72 -7.64 16.64
C GLY A 104 -0.44 -6.72 17.81
N GLY A 105 -1.11 -5.58 17.80
CA GLY A 105 -0.93 -4.53 18.80
C GLY A 105 -0.33 -3.26 18.22
N ASN A 106 -0.41 -2.19 19.01
CA ASN A 106 -0.15 -0.82 18.52
C ASN A 106 1.30 -0.59 18.07
N ASN A 107 2.23 -1.44 18.48
CA ASN A 107 3.67 -1.30 18.22
C ASN A 107 4.19 -2.22 17.11
N CYS A 108 3.36 -3.14 16.59
CA CYS A 108 3.77 -4.09 15.56
C CYS A 108 3.83 -3.39 14.19
N GLN A 109 5.04 -3.10 13.71
CA GLN A 109 5.25 -2.31 12.51
C GLN A 109 6.56 -2.64 11.79
N THR A 110 6.71 -2.12 10.60
CA THR A 110 7.95 -2.21 9.82
C THR A 110 9.07 -1.35 10.42
N LYS A 111 10.27 -1.94 10.55
CA LYS A 111 11.47 -1.24 11.04
C LYS A 111 11.82 -0.06 10.12
N GLN A 112 11.87 -0.32 8.81
CA GLN A 112 12.14 0.68 7.78
C GLN A 112 10.88 1.00 6.99
N LEU A 113 10.79 2.25 6.52
CA LEU A 113 9.72 2.69 5.62
C LEU A 113 9.70 1.84 4.36
N SER A 114 8.50 1.51 3.91
CA SER A 114 8.27 0.95 2.58
C SER A 114 8.25 2.09 1.58
N ASP A 115 9.10 1.97 0.56
CA ASP A 115 9.13 2.85 -0.59
C ASP A 115 8.33 2.17 -1.71
N ILE A 116 7.22 2.79 -2.10
CA ILE A 116 6.27 2.26 -3.09
C ILE A 116 6.38 3.12 -4.34
N ALA A 117 7.08 2.61 -5.34
CA ALA A 117 7.14 3.20 -6.67
C ALA A 117 5.94 2.73 -7.50
N LEU A 118 5.09 3.67 -7.88
CA LEU A 118 3.90 3.47 -8.68
C LEU A 118 4.10 4.09 -10.06
N LYS A 119 3.60 3.40 -11.08
CA LYS A 119 3.53 3.91 -12.44
C LYS A 119 2.17 3.60 -13.02
N SER A 120 1.63 4.54 -13.79
CA SER A 120 0.44 4.31 -14.61
C SER A 120 0.60 3.09 -15.51
N THR A 121 -0.36 2.19 -15.47
CA THR A 121 -0.43 1.03 -16.38
C THR A 121 -1.17 1.38 -17.68
N ASP A 122 -1.94 2.46 -17.65
CA ASP A 122 -2.78 2.99 -18.71
C ASP A 122 -2.73 4.52 -18.62
N SER A 123 -3.10 5.25 -19.69
CA SER A 123 -3.09 6.72 -19.71
C SER A 123 -3.81 7.31 -18.49
N PHE A 124 -3.18 8.29 -17.87
CA PHE A 124 -3.66 8.99 -16.68
C PHE A 124 -4.23 10.35 -17.05
N ASP A 125 -5.53 10.51 -16.89
CA ASP A 125 -6.22 11.77 -17.09
C ASP A 125 -6.49 12.44 -15.72
N PRO A 126 -5.75 13.51 -15.37
CA PRO A 126 -5.91 14.15 -14.08
C PRO A 126 -7.26 14.85 -13.90
N THR A 127 -7.97 15.17 -14.99
CA THR A 127 -9.18 16.02 -15.00
C THR A 127 -10.48 15.26 -15.17
N GLY A 128 -10.47 14.07 -15.77
CA GLY A 128 -11.67 13.31 -16.10
C GLY A 128 -11.74 11.94 -15.45
N THR A 129 -10.97 10.97 -15.96
CA THR A 129 -11.14 9.56 -15.56
C THR A 129 -10.13 9.05 -14.52
N GLY A 130 -9.09 9.82 -14.22
CA GLY A 130 -7.97 9.35 -13.40
C GLY A 130 -7.15 8.30 -14.14
N GLY A 131 -6.77 7.22 -13.46
CA GLY A 131 -6.01 6.14 -14.09
C GLY A 131 -5.61 5.02 -13.14
N SER A 132 -5.18 3.90 -13.72
CA SER A 132 -4.68 2.74 -12.97
C SER A 132 -3.18 2.84 -12.78
N LEU A 133 -2.68 2.55 -11.57
CA LEU A 133 -1.27 2.48 -11.25
C LEU A 133 -0.90 1.12 -10.70
N GLY A 134 0.27 0.64 -11.13
CA GLY A 134 0.89 -0.59 -10.68
C GLY A 134 2.29 -0.35 -10.16
N GLY A 135 2.77 -1.21 -9.28
CA GLY A 135 4.10 -1.08 -8.73
C GLY A 135 4.54 -2.29 -7.92
N THR A 136 5.78 -2.22 -7.46
CA THR A 136 6.32 -3.18 -6.50
C THR A 136 6.91 -2.47 -5.30
N TYR A 137 6.94 -3.16 -4.17
CA TYR A 137 7.50 -2.60 -2.94
C TYR A 137 8.08 -3.70 -2.05
N LYS A 138 8.87 -3.26 -1.07
CA LYS A 138 9.49 -4.13 -0.08
C LYS A 138 8.88 -3.87 1.29
N ILE A 139 8.66 -4.94 2.04
CA ILE A 139 8.32 -4.89 3.45
C ILE A 139 9.58 -5.24 4.21
N SER A 140 10.04 -4.34 5.06
CA SER A 140 11.17 -4.62 5.95
C SER A 140 10.74 -5.52 7.09
N ASP A 141 11.71 -6.03 7.84
CA ASP A 141 11.42 -6.77 9.07
C ASP A 141 10.47 -6.00 10.00
N LEU A 142 9.65 -6.76 10.70
CA LEU A 142 8.76 -6.23 11.71
C LEU A 142 9.47 -6.12 13.06
N ASN A 143 9.04 -5.13 13.85
CA ASN A 143 9.36 -4.99 15.25
C ASN A 143 8.09 -4.77 16.07
N GLY A 144 8.14 -5.09 17.37
CA GLY A 144 7.03 -4.82 18.29
C GLY A 144 5.81 -5.73 18.11
N CYS A 145 5.95 -6.88 17.44
CA CYS A 145 4.85 -7.81 17.17
C CYS A 145 4.62 -8.86 18.28
N GLY A 146 5.11 -8.59 19.48
CA GLY A 146 4.98 -9.50 20.62
C GLY A 146 5.86 -10.75 20.50
N PRO A 147 5.54 -11.82 21.25
CA PRO A 147 6.41 -13.00 21.40
C PRO A 147 6.61 -13.77 20.07
N LEU A 148 5.69 -13.62 19.12
CA LEU A 148 5.75 -14.28 17.82
C LEU A 148 6.34 -13.39 16.72
N ASN A 149 7.02 -12.28 17.05
CA ASN A 149 7.71 -11.42 16.08
C ASN A 149 8.66 -12.22 15.17
N GLY A 150 9.39 -13.19 15.74
CA GLY A 150 10.31 -14.07 15.00
C GLY A 150 9.62 -14.99 13.99
N LEU A 151 8.33 -15.28 14.17
CA LEU A 151 7.55 -16.09 13.24
C LEU A 151 6.84 -15.22 12.19
N VAL A 152 6.32 -14.05 12.57
CA VAL A 152 5.51 -13.22 11.66
C VAL A 152 6.38 -12.38 10.73
N SER A 153 7.54 -11.89 11.18
CA SER A 153 8.43 -11.09 10.34
C SER A 153 8.84 -11.83 9.06
N PRO A 154 9.32 -13.09 9.10
CA PRO A 154 9.69 -13.83 7.89
C PRO A 154 8.53 -14.13 6.95
N LEU A 155 7.29 -14.16 7.47
CA LEU A 155 6.10 -14.42 6.66
C LEU A 155 5.64 -13.20 5.85
N THR A 156 6.07 -11.99 6.22
CA THR A 156 5.64 -10.75 5.56
C THR A 156 6.79 -9.91 5.00
N ALA A 157 7.98 -10.02 5.58
CA ALA A 157 9.16 -9.28 5.16
C ALA A 157 9.72 -9.87 3.86
N GLY A 158 10.11 -9.00 2.95
CA GLY A 158 10.60 -9.39 1.64
C GLY A 158 10.25 -8.38 0.55
N GLY A 159 10.88 -8.55 -0.60
CA GLY A 159 10.57 -7.82 -1.81
C GLY A 159 9.61 -8.57 -2.74
N GLY A 160 9.30 -7.93 -3.86
CA GLY A 160 8.43 -8.51 -4.90
C GLY A 160 6.94 -8.41 -4.57
N ASN A 161 6.56 -7.71 -3.50
CA ASN A 161 5.16 -7.40 -3.23
C ASN A 161 4.64 -6.49 -4.33
N THR A 162 3.44 -6.77 -4.83
CA THR A 162 2.85 -6.02 -5.95
C THR A 162 1.64 -5.24 -5.49
N ILE A 163 1.50 -4.02 -5.98
CA ILE A 163 0.33 -3.17 -5.72
C ILE A 163 -0.31 -2.79 -7.05
N SER A 164 -1.64 -2.80 -7.09
CA SER A 164 -2.44 -2.35 -8.23
C SER A 164 -3.62 -1.55 -7.71
N VAL A 165 -3.71 -0.29 -8.10
CA VAL A 165 -4.74 0.64 -7.63
C VAL A 165 -5.28 1.47 -8.79
N LYS A 166 -6.52 1.91 -8.67
CA LYS A 166 -7.14 2.88 -9.56
C LYS A 166 -7.43 4.15 -8.78
N LEU A 167 -7.01 5.27 -9.37
CA LEU A 167 -7.39 6.60 -8.91
C LEU A 167 -8.58 7.06 -9.75
N THR A 168 -9.65 7.44 -9.08
CA THR A 168 -10.86 7.99 -9.71
C THR A 168 -11.10 9.37 -9.13
N PRO A 169 -11.29 10.42 -9.95
CA PRO A 169 -11.58 11.75 -9.45
C PRO A 169 -12.73 11.75 -8.44
N ALA A 170 -12.53 12.46 -7.34
CA ALA A 170 -13.51 12.65 -6.29
C ALA A 170 -14.06 14.07 -6.38
N ALA A 171 -15.37 14.21 -6.12
CA ALA A 171 -16.07 15.49 -6.07
C ALA A 171 -15.59 16.38 -4.92
#